data_AF-A0A8H8JBU4-F1
#
_entry.id   AF-A0A8H8JBU4-F1
#
_cell.length_a   1.000
_cell.length_b   1.000
_cell.length_c   1.000
_cell.angle_alpha   90.00
_cell.angle_beta   90.00
_cell.angle_gamma   90.00
#
_symmetry.space_group_name_H-M   'P 1'
#
loop_
_entity.id
_entity.type
_entity.pdbx_description
1 polymer ?
#
loop_
_entity_poly.entity_id
_entity_poly.type
_entity_poly.pdbx_seq_one_letter_code
_entity_poly.pdbx_strand_id
1 'polypeptide(L)'
;MLSALVSLALAASVSVSATPASDLLDSFSPVSLFPGCTKSCGSQAAVSCRNTTVQTDLCCFNAPGGQFLMTQFWDFSPATGPSDAWTIHGLWPDHCDGTYDANCAPQRELYNITAVLQQSGHQNLLKFMNKYWVNNNGTNEEFWEHEYNKHGTCISTLEPQCFKKTAREPFPELTTYVSKTIELYQQLPTFKWLKAKGIVPSTTVTYNLTQIQNAVSAKTGFIPTVGCNKQGYLSEMWYHYVVQGSVGTGKFIHSAPDGSKSSCPATGIKYVPKGTAIPPA
;
A
#
# COMPACT_ATOMS: atom_id res chain seq x y z
N MET A 1 3.35 11.35 75.74
CA MET A 1 2.02 11.07 75.17
C MET A 1 1.80 12.07 74.04
N LEU A 2 2.47 11.89 72.90
CA LEU A 2 1.95 11.29 71.65
C LEU A 2 0.55 11.79 71.24
N SER A 3 0.51 12.65 70.23
CA SER A 3 -0.54 12.66 69.21
C SER A 3 0.14 13.05 67.90
N ALA A 4 0.36 12.05 67.05
CA ALA A 4 0.91 12.19 65.71
C ALA A 4 -0.26 12.37 64.73
N LEU A 5 -0.24 13.46 63.96
CA LEU A 5 -1.09 13.68 62.80
C LEU A 5 -0.49 12.92 61.62
N VAL A 6 -1.17 11.88 61.16
CA VAL A 6 -0.83 11.17 59.91
C VAL A 6 -1.74 11.72 58.81
N SER A 7 -1.15 12.45 57.87
CA SER A 7 -1.79 12.88 56.63
C SER A 7 -1.93 11.70 55.68
N LEU A 8 -3.16 11.36 55.29
CA LEU A 8 -3.44 10.34 54.28
C LEU A 8 -3.64 11.05 52.93
N ALA A 9 -2.63 11.04 52.07
CA ALA A 9 -2.76 11.46 50.68
C ALA A 9 -3.15 10.25 49.82
N LEU A 10 -4.39 10.20 49.34
CA LEU A 10 -4.80 9.25 48.31
C LEU A 10 -4.22 9.68 46.96
N ALA A 11 -3.22 8.94 46.48
CA ALA A 11 -2.79 9.03 45.08
C ALA A 11 -3.76 8.22 44.21
N ALA A 12 -4.62 8.89 43.45
CA ALA A 12 -5.42 8.26 42.42
C ALA A 12 -4.54 7.99 41.20
N SER A 13 -4.21 6.73 40.95
CA SER A 13 -3.53 6.28 39.73
C SER A 13 -4.52 6.33 38.56
N VAL A 14 -4.35 7.29 37.65
CA VAL A 14 -5.08 7.31 36.38
C VAL A 14 -4.46 6.27 35.46
N SER A 15 -5.12 5.12 35.33
CA SER A 15 -4.78 4.12 34.32
C SER A 15 -5.22 4.64 32.94
N VAL A 16 -4.25 5.11 32.15
CA VAL A 16 -4.46 5.40 30.73
C VAL A 16 -4.65 4.06 30.00
N SER A 17 -5.91 3.72 29.75
CA SER A 17 -6.25 2.57 28.93
C SER A 17 -5.98 2.95 27.48
N ALA A 18 -4.83 2.56 26.95
CA ALA A 18 -4.55 2.65 25.52
C ALA A 18 -5.48 1.67 24.80
N THR A 19 -6.49 2.20 24.10
CA THR A 19 -7.33 1.37 23.23
C THR A 19 -6.48 0.88 22.05
N PRO A 20 -6.50 -0.41 21.72
CA PRO A 20 -5.74 -0.95 20.60
C PRO A 20 -6.29 -0.39 19.28
N ALA A 21 -5.41 -0.13 18.31
CA ALA A 21 -5.69 0.35 16.96
C ALA A 21 -6.51 -0.64 16.08
N SER A 22 -7.23 -1.58 16.69
CA SER A 22 -8.03 -2.63 16.05
C SER A 22 -9.37 -2.14 15.49
N ASP A 23 -9.91 -1.02 15.97
CA ASP A 23 -11.29 -0.62 15.62
C ASP A 23 -11.46 -0.06 14.20
N LEU A 24 -10.37 0.25 13.48
CA LEU A 24 -10.43 0.74 12.10
C LEU A 24 -10.19 -0.34 11.04
N LEU A 25 -9.76 -1.53 11.45
CA LEU A 25 -9.56 -2.66 10.52
C LEU A 25 -10.87 -3.41 10.25
N ASP A 26 -11.85 -3.32 11.15
CA ASP A 26 -13.10 -4.12 11.09
C ASP A 26 -14.28 -3.38 10.43
N SER A 27 -14.11 -2.11 10.03
CA SER A 27 -15.20 -1.28 9.51
C SER A 27 -15.30 -1.26 7.97
N PHE A 28 -14.38 -1.89 7.24
CA PHE A 28 -14.54 -2.10 5.79
C PHE A 28 -15.21 -3.44 5.56
N SER A 29 -16.51 -3.47 5.82
CA SER A 29 -17.38 -4.53 5.30
C SER A 29 -17.18 -4.60 3.77
N PRO A 30 -17.02 -5.78 3.15
CA PRO A 30 -16.78 -5.93 1.71
C PRO A 30 -18.04 -5.57 0.93
N VAL A 31 -18.44 -4.31 0.97
CA VAL A 31 -19.60 -3.78 0.26
C VAL A 31 -19.15 -3.50 -1.17
N SER A 32 -19.51 -4.41 -2.07
CA SER A 32 -19.52 -4.28 -3.53
C SER A 32 -18.30 -3.55 -4.11
N LEU A 33 -17.13 -4.19 -3.98
CA LEU A 33 -15.81 -3.56 -4.16
C LEU A 33 -15.52 -2.93 -5.54
N PHE A 34 -16.33 -3.16 -6.58
CA PHE A 34 -16.04 -2.68 -7.94
C PHE A 34 -17.32 -2.26 -8.69
N PRO A 35 -17.95 -1.13 -8.32
CA PRO A 35 -19.13 -0.65 -9.04
C PRO A 35 -18.78 -0.36 -10.50
N GLY A 36 -19.53 -0.96 -11.42
CA GLY A 36 -19.45 -0.66 -12.85
C GLY A 36 -18.50 -1.50 -13.68
N CYS A 37 -17.73 -2.44 -13.10
CA CYS A 37 -16.97 -3.41 -13.91
C CYS A 37 -17.96 -4.33 -14.65
N THR A 38 -17.95 -4.30 -15.98
CA THR A 38 -18.95 -5.02 -16.79
C THR A 38 -18.54 -6.46 -17.11
N LYS A 39 -17.26 -6.79 -16.90
CA LYS A 39 -16.66 -8.06 -17.29
C LYS A 39 -16.38 -8.90 -16.05
N SER A 40 -17.10 -10.02 -15.93
CA SER A 40 -16.70 -11.09 -15.02
C SER A 40 -15.70 -11.97 -15.76
N CYS A 41 -14.44 -11.85 -15.37
CA CYS A 41 -13.40 -12.72 -15.90
C CYS A 41 -13.58 -14.11 -15.29
N GLY A 42 -13.78 -15.13 -16.13
CA GLY A 42 -14.00 -16.49 -15.65
C GLY A 42 -12.83 -17.00 -14.79
N SER A 43 -13.07 -18.00 -13.95
CA SER A 43 -12.04 -18.65 -13.12
C SER A 43 -10.89 -19.30 -13.92
N GLN A 44 -11.06 -19.41 -15.24
CA GLN A 44 -10.08 -19.92 -16.20
C GLN A 44 -9.32 -18.80 -16.93
N ALA A 45 -9.50 -17.53 -16.55
CA ALA A 45 -8.73 -16.43 -17.12
C ALA A 45 -7.22 -16.71 -17.02
N ALA A 46 -6.48 -16.33 -18.05
CA ALA A 46 -5.04 -16.47 -18.08
C ALA A 46 -4.38 -15.62 -16.99
N VAL A 47 -3.23 -16.08 -16.50
CA VAL A 47 -2.42 -15.36 -15.51
C VAL A 47 -1.39 -14.51 -16.26
N SER A 48 -1.35 -13.21 -15.95
CA SER A 48 -0.37 -12.29 -16.53
C SER A 48 1.07 -12.77 -16.27
N CYS A 49 1.99 -12.45 -17.19
CA CYS A 49 3.40 -12.88 -17.18
C CYS A 49 3.69 -14.39 -17.10
N ARG A 50 2.66 -15.26 -17.12
CA ARG A 50 2.82 -16.72 -17.15
C ARG A 50 2.26 -17.36 -18.42
N ASN A 51 1.49 -16.60 -19.19
CA ASN A 51 0.87 -17.09 -20.39
C ASN A 51 1.84 -17.03 -21.59
N THR A 52 1.75 -18.04 -22.45
CA THR A 52 2.54 -18.14 -23.70
C THR A 52 1.74 -17.78 -24.94
N THR A 53 0.43 -17.54 -24.80
CA THR A 53 -0.46 -17.17 -25.90
C THR A 53 -0.84 -15.71 -25.84
N VAL A 54 -0.93 -15.05 -27.00
CA VAL A 54 -1.41 -13.67 -27.08
C VAL A 54 -2.84 -13.61 -26.57
N GLN A 55 -3.10 -12.75 -25.60
CA GLN A 55 -4.44 -12.49 -25.09
C GLN A 55 -5.00 -11.23 -25.76
N THR A 56 -6.24 -11.30 -26.22
CA THR A 56 -6.91 -10.20 -26.92
C THR A 56 -7.95 -9.49 -26.05
N ASP A 57 -8.50 -10.15 -25.03
CA ASP A 57 -9.42 -9.52 -24.07
C ASP A 57 -8.63 -8.87 -22.92
N LEU A 58 -8.18 -7.64 -23.16
CA LEU A 58 -7.44 -6.85 -22.18
C LEU A 58 -8.31 -6.29 -21.03
N CYS A 59 -9.63 -6.49 -21.07
CA CYS A 59 -10.45 -6.25 -19.88
C CYS A 59 -10.35 -7.41 -18.87
N CYS A 60 -9.87 -8.59 -19.31
CA CYS A 60 -9.67 -9.77 -18.48
C CYS A 60 -8.23 -10.29 -18.44
N PHE A 61 -7.29 -9.52 -18.96
CA PHE A 61 -5.88 -9.86 -18.93
C PHE A 61 -5.02 -8.59 -18.86
N ASN A 62 -4.13 -8.52 -17.87
CA ASN A 62 -3.21 -7.39 -17.71
C ASN A 62 -1.99 -7.55 -18.62
N ALA A 63 -1.88 -6.69 -19.62
CA ALA A 63 -0.73 -6.54 -20.51
C ALA A 63 -0.67 -5.11 -21.11
N PRO A 64 0.53 -4.57 -21.43
CA PRO A 64 1.86 -5.16 -21.21
C PRO A 64 2.29 -5.16 -19.73
N GLY A 65 1.69 -4.29 -18.91
CA GLY A 65 1.88 -4.23 -17.45
C GLY A 65 1.23 -5.42 -16.73
N GLY A 66 1.88 -6.59 -16.78
CA GLY A 66 1.37 -7.85 -16.23
C GLY A 66 1.91 -8.20 -14.84
N GLN A 67 2.98 -7.56 -14.41
CA GLN A 67 3.54 -7.71 -13.06
C GLN A 67 3.07 -6.51 -12.23
N PHE A 68 2.54 -6.76 -11.04
CA PHE A 68 2.04 -5.70 -10.16
C PHE A 68 2.88 -5.57 -8.91
N LEU A 69 3.19 -4.33 -8.55
CA LEU A 69 3.89 -3.99 -7.32
C LEU A 69 2.93 -3.23 -6.41
N MET A 70 2.59 -3.81 -5.26
CA MET A 70 1.98 -3.06 -4.16
C MET A 70 3.11 -2.51 -3.29
N THR A 71 3.33 -1.20 -3.31
CA THR A 71 4.47 -0.56 -2.68
C THR A 71 4.07 0.20 -1.41
N GLN A 72 4.93 0.15 -0.40
CA GLN A 72 4.69 0.78 0.90
C GLN A 72 5.89 1.63 1.34
N PHE A 73 5.60 2.70 2.08
CA PHE A 73 6.57 3.59 2.71
C PHE A 73 6.70 3.39 4.21
N TRP A 74 7.91 3.64 4.69
CA TRP A 74 8.20 3.97 6.09
C TRP A 74 8.78 5.38 6.20
N ASP A 75 7.89 6.37 6.24
CA ASP A 75 8.26 7.77 6.43
C ASP A 75 8.42 8.08 7.92
N PHE A 76 9.67 8.15 8.37
CA PHE A 76 9.97 8.45 9.78
C PHE A 76 10.28 9.94 10.04
N SER A 77 10.77 10.68 9.04
CA SER A 77 11.16 12.09 9.18
C SER A 77 11.10 12.82 7.82
N PRO A 78 10.09 13.68 7.57
CA PRO A 78 8.92 13.91 8.43
C PRO A 78 8.09 12.63 8.58
N ALA A 79 7.46 12.47 9.74
CA ALA A 79 6.63 11.31 10.03
C ALA A 79 5.25 11.45 9.37
N THR A 80 4.80 10.41 8.67
CA THR A 80 3.42 10.34 8.13
C THR A 80 2.72 9.06 8.58
N GLY A 81 1.39 9.08 8.61
CA GLY A 81 0.56 7.94 9.03
C GLY A 81 0.78 7.48 10.48
N PRO A 82 0.20 6.34 10.87
CA PRO A 82 0.37 5.81 12.23
C PRO A 82 1.81 5.40 12.54
N SER A 83 2.20 5.53 13.81
CA SER A 83 3.53 5.19 14.32
C SER A 83 3.83 3.68 14.27
N ASP A 84 2.81 2.85 14.15
CA ASP A 84 2.86 1.38 14.11
C ASP A 84 2.36 0.81 12.78
N ALA A 85 2.39 1.60 11.70
CA ALA A 85 1.99 1.17 10.37
C ALA A 85 2.92 1.72 9.29
N TRP A 86 3.16 0.91 8.27
CA TRP A 86 3.67 1.39 6.99
C TRP A 86 2.53 2.05 6.22
N THR A 87 2.83 3.00 5.34
CA THR A 87 1.84 3.70 4.50
C THR A 87 1.92 3.20 3.05
N ILE A 88 0.88 3.44 2.26
CA ILE A 88 0.83 3.13 0.84
C ILE A 88 1.74 4.12 0.10
N HIS A 89 2.57 3.59 -0.80
CA HIS A 89 3.20 4.36 -1.86
C HIS A 89 2.31 4.30 -3.11
N GLY A 90 2.10 3.11 -3.68
CA GLY A 90 1.18 2.93 -4.81
C GLY A 90 0.96 1.48 -5.24
N LEU A 91 0.27 1.33 -6.38
CA LEU A 91 0.07 0.06 -7.08
C LEU A 91 0.52 0.20 -8.53
N TRP A 92 1.59 -0.46 -8.93
CA TRP A 92 2.25 -0.19 -10.21
C TRP A 92 2.21 -1.39 -11.15
N PRO A 93 1.86 -1.18 -12.44
CA PRO A 93 1.90 -2.21 -13.46
C PRO A 93 3.24 -2.20 -14.23
N ASP A 94 4.15 -3.08 -13.85
CA ASP A 94 5.41 -3.30 -14.56
C ASP A 94 5.23 -4.35 -15.66
N HIS A 95 6.04 -4.24 -16.70
CA HIS A 95 6.16 -5.27 -17.73
C HIS A 95 6.79 -6.52 -17.12
N CYS A 96 6.58 -7.66 -17.76
CA CYS A 96 7.08 -8.94 -17.24
C CYS A 96 8.61 -9.06 -17.22
N ASP A 97 9.33 -8.11 -17.82
CA ASP A 97 10.79 -8.02 -17.84
C ASP A 97 11.37 -6.98 -16.84
N GLY A 98 10.50 -6.35 -16.03
CA GLY A 98 10.87 -5.34 -15.04
C GLY A 98 11.03 -3.91 -15.59
N THR A 99 10.77 -3.67 -16.88
CA THR A 99 10.54 -2.32 -17.40
C THR A 99 9.12 -1.85 -17.09
N TYR A 100 8.81 -0.57 -17.28
CA TYR A 100 7.46 -0.05 -17.01
C TYR A 100 7.11 1.11 -17.92
N ASP A 101 5.81 1.28 -18.17
CA ASP A 101 5.27 2.48 -18.81
C ASP A 101 4.82 3.49 -17.76
N ALA A 102 4.74 4.76 -18.15
CA ALA A 102 4.29 5.83 -17.27
C ALA A 102 3.47 6.86 -18.05
N ASN A 103 2.43 7.41 -17.40
CA ASN A 103 1.55 8.43 -17.97
C ASN A 103 0.91 7.97 -19.30
N CYS A 104 0.36 6.75 -19.31
CA CYS A 104 -0.06 6.05 -20.53
C CYS A 104 -1.29 6.66 -21.21
N ALA A 105 -2.08 7.47 -20.50
CA ALA A 105 -3.27 8.10 -21.05
C ALA A 105 -3.45 9.54 -20.54
N PRO A 106 -2.71 10.52 -21.12
CA PRO A 106 -2.82 11.93 -20.74
C PRO A 106 -4.25 12.48 -20.78
N GLN A 107 -5.06 11.99 -21.72
CA GLN A 107 -6.48 12.34 -21.86
C GLN A 107 -7.39 11.79 -20.74
N ARG A 108 -6.89 10.87 -19.90
CA ARG A 108 -7.60 10.27 -18.75
C ARG A 108 -7.05 10.72 -17.40
N GLU A 109 -6.10 11.66 -17.39
CA GLU A 109 -5.55 12.21 -16.16
C GLU A 109 -6.61 12.97 -15.36
N LEU A 110 -6.50 12.88 -14.05
CA LEU A 110 -7.37 13.54 -13.09
C LEU A 110 -6.54 14.40 -12.14
N TYR A 111 -7.08 15.57 -11.82
CA TYR A 111 -6.45 16.59 -10.95
C TYR A 111 -7.41 17.02 -9.82
N ASN A 112 -8.28 16.09 -9.43
CA ASN A 112 -9.37 16.29 -8.48
C ASN A 112 -9.88 14.94 -7.92
N ILE A 113 -8.95 14.01 -7.64
CA ILE A 113 -9.20 12.69 -7.07
C ILE A 113 -10.12 12.78 -5.84
N THR A 114 -9.86 13.72 -4.93
CA THR A 114 -10.71 13.92 -3.74
C THR A 114 -12.15 14.23 -4.13
N ALA A 115 -12.36 15.19 -5.03
CA ALA A 115 -13.69 15.61 -5.43
C ALA A 115 -14.45 14.48 -6.15
N VAL A 116 -13.77 13.74 -7.02
CA VAL A 116 -14.34 12.59 -7.74
C VAL A 116 -14.83 11.50 -6.79
N LEU A 117 -13.98 11.11 -5.82
CA LEU A 117 -14.35 10.10 -4.82
C LEU A 117 -15.46 10.60 -3.88
N GLN A 118 -15.46 11.87 -3.49
CA GLN A 118 -16.53 12.46 -2.67
C GLN A 118 -17.87 12.46 -3.41
N GLN A 119 -17.88 12.90 -4.67
CA GLN A 119 -19.07 12.97 -5.50
C GLN A 119 -19.67 11.57 -5.75
N SER A 120 -18.81 10.56 -5.84
CA SER A 120 -19.22 9.16 -6.05
C SER A 120 -19.61 8.43 -4.75
N GLY A 121 -19.60 9.13 -3.61
CA GLY A 121 -20.03 8.56 -2.32
C GLY A 121 -18.97 7.70 -1.61
N HIS A 122 -17.69 7.86 -1.95
CA HIS A 122 -16.58 7.06 -1.41
C HIS A 122 -15.87 7.75 -0.22
N GLN A 123 -16.62 8.37 0.69
CA GLN A 123 -16.02 9.11 1.82
C GLN A 123 -15.20 8.20 2.75
N ASN A 124 -15.56 6.92 2.87
CA ASN A 124 -14.79 5.97 3.67
C ASN A 124 -13.44 5.62 3.03
N LEU A 125 -13.37 5.52 1.69
CA LEU A 125 -12.09 5.37 0.99
C LEU A 125 -11.21 6.59 1.24
N LEU A 126 -11.75 7.80 1.09
CA LEU A 126 -10.99 9.03 1.34
C LEU A 126 -10.49 9.16 2.78
N LYS A 127 -11.29 8.77 3.78
CA LYS A 127 -10.84 8.72 5.17
C LYS A 127 -9.67 7.74 5.35
N PHE A 128 -9.71 6.60 4.68
CA PHE A 128 -8.62 5.63 4.70
C PHE A 128 -7.35 6.19 4.04
N MET A 129 -7.49 6.75 2.83
CA MET A 129 -6.38 7.35 2.07
C MET A 129 -5.70 8.44 2.88
N ASN A 130 -6.46 9.36 3.48
CA ASN A 130 -5.90 10.43 4.32
C ASN A 130 -5.12 9.92 5.54
N LYS A 131 -5.35 8.68 5.97
CA LYS A 131 -4.66 8.07 7.11
C LYS A 131 -3.47 7.20 6.68
N TYR A 132 -3.59 6.48 5.57
CA TYR A 132 -2.65 5.41 5.20
C TYR A 132 -1.99 5.59 3.83
N TRP A 133 -2.45 6.50 2.98
CA TRP A 133 -1.85 6.83 1.68
C TRP A 133 -1.47 8.31 1.67
N VAL A 134 -0.41 8.64 2.38
CA VAL A 134 -0.13 10.01 2.84
C VAL A 134 1.16 10.52 2.22
N ASN A 135 1.16 11.75 1.75
CA ASN A 135 2.35 12.41 1.21
C ASN A 135 3.24 12.95 2.35
N ASN A 136 4.56 12.79 2.24
CA ASN A 136 5.56 13.31 3.16
C ASN A 136 6.20 14.63 2.67
N ASN A 137 5.90 15.06 1.45
CA ASN A 137 6.44 16.24 0.78
C ASN A 137 5.43 16.82 -0.24
N GLY A 138 4.43 17.53 0.27
CA GLY A 138 3.34 18.11 -0.53
C GLY A 138 1.98 17.76 0.04
N THR A 139 0.93 17.86 -0.78
CA THR A 139 -0.43 17.47 -0.40
C THR A 139 -0.71 16.01 -0.75
N ASN A 140 -1.68 15.42 -0.04
CA ASN A 140 -2.17 14.09 -0.39
C ASN A 140 -2.83 14.05 -1.78
N GLU A 141 -3.50 15.14 -2.18
CA GLU A 141 -4.17 15.21 -3.48
C GLU A 141 -3.15 15.11 -4.62
N GLU A 142 -2.11 15.94 -4.63
CA GLU A 142 -1.03 15.89 -5.62
C GLU A 142 -0.38 14.50 -5.71
N PHE A 143 -0.27 13.83 -4.56
CA PHE A 143 0.29 12.48 -4.53
C PHE A 143 -0.64 11.43 -5.14
N TRP A 144 -1.94 11.48 -4.84
CA TRP A 144 -2.90 10.56 -5.44
C TRP A 144 -3.09 10.80 -6.93
N GLU A 145 -3.03 12.07 -7.36
CA GLU A 145 -2.97 12.46 -8.77
C GLU A 145 -1.75 11.84 -9.44
N HIS A 146 -0.55 11.98 -8.85
CA HIS A 146 0.67 11.37 -9.36
C HIS A 146 0.52 9.86 -9.53
N GLU A 147 0.10 9.15 -8.48
CA GLU A 147 -0.02 7.70 -8.50
C GLU A 147 -1.03 7.21 -9.52
N TYR A 148 -2.20 7.86 -9.62
CA TYR A 148 -3.19 7.46 -10.62
C TYR A 148 -2.76 7.82 -12.04
N ASN A 149 -2.35 9.06 -12.28
CA ASN A 149 -2.00 9.55 -13.62
C ASN A 149 -0.78 8.81 -14.19
N LYS A 150 0.24 8.56 -13.37
CA LYS A 150 1.45 7.89 -13.81
C LYS A 150 1.30 6.38 -13.93
N HIS A 151 0.66 5.72 -12.95
CA HIS A 151 0.61 4.26 -12.86
C HIS A 151 -0.78 3.68 -13.13
N GLY A 152 -1.83 4.23 -12.51
CA GLY A 152 -3.21 3.77 -12.71
C GLY A 152 -3.68 3.84 -14.18
N THR A 153 -3.28 4.88 -14.92
CA THR A 153 -3.61 5.03 -16.34
C THR A 153 -2.94 3.97 -17.23
N CYS A 154 -1.89 3.30 -16.77
CA CYS A 154 -1.17 2.26 -17.49
C CYS A 154 -1.74 0.84 -17.31
N ILE A 155 -2.80 0.70 -16.52
CA ILE A 155 -3.44 -0.61 -16.29
C ILE A 155 -4.48 -0.87 -17.37
N SER A 156 -4.22 -1.84 -18.26
CA SER A 156 -5.13 -2.13 -19.38
C SER A 156 -6.52 -2.61 -18.96
N THR A 157 -6.62 -3.31 -17.83
CA THR A 157 -7.92 -3.73 -17.30
C THR A 157 -8.71 -2.60 -16.62
N LEU A 158 -8.13 -1.40 -16.53
CA LEU A 158 -8.78 -0.15 -16.08
C LEU A 158 -9.18 0.78 -17.23
N GLU A 159 -9.06 0.34 -18.49
CA GLU A 159 -9.51 1.14 -19.62
C GLU A 159 -11.03 1.37 -19.58
N PRO A 160 -11.54 2.56 -19.97
CA PRO A 160 -12.96 2.89 -19.86
C PRO A 160 -13.91 1.90 -20.55
N GLN A 161 -13.50 1.26 -21.65
CA GLN A 161 -14.33 0.25 -22.34
C GLN A 161 -14.63 -0.99 -21.48
N CYS A 162 -13.88 -1.21 -20.39
CA CYS A 162 -14.12 -2.32 -19.47
C CYS A 162 -15.24 -2.02 -18.46
N PHE A 163 -15.70 -0.76 -18.39
CA PHE A 163 -16.67 -0.29 -17.41
C PHE A 163 -17.97 0.22 -18.04
N LYS A 164 -19.03 0.19 -17.24
CA LYS A 164 -20.29 0.88 -17.50
C LYS A 164 -20.36 2.08 -16.57
N LYS A 165 -20.10 3.26 -17.12
CA LYS A 165 -20.22 4.53 -16.41
C LYS A 165 -21.67 4.81 -16.04
N THR A 166 -21.87 5.45 -14.89
CA THR A 166 -23.19 5.91 -14.46
C THR A 166 -23.07 7.36 -13.97
N ALA A 167 -24.20 8.07 -13.88
CA ALA A 167 -24.18 9.43 -13.34
C ALA A 167 -23.66 9.51 -11.88
N ARG A 168 -23.75 8.40 -11.12
CA ARG A 168 -23.25 8.30 -9.74
C ARG A 168 -21.79 7.85 -9.65
N GLU A 169 -21.27 7.27 -10.72
CA GLU A 169 -19.91 6.73 -10.81
C GLU A 169 -19.34 7.08 -12.19
N PRO A 170 -18.91 8.35 -12.39
CA PRO A 170 -18.40 8.83 -13.67
C PRO A 170 -16.97 8.33 -13.98
N PHE A 171 -16.22 7.92 -12.95
CA PHE A 171 -14.84 7.42 -13.06
C PHE A 171 -14.68 6.07 -12.32
N PRO A 172 -15.43 5.02 -12.70
CA PRO A 172 -15.34 3.71 -12.05
C PRO A 172 -13.93 3.10 -12.12
N GLU A 173 -13.13 3.46 -13.12
CA GLU A 173 -11.72 3.10 -13.26
C GLU A 173 -10.85 3.61 -12.10
N LEU A 174 -11.04 4.87 -11.68
CA LEU A 174 -10.33 5.46 -10.54
C LEU A 174 -10.75 4.78 -9.24
N THR A 175 -12.06 4.64 -9.02
CA THR A 175 -12.60 3.97 -7.83
C THR A 175 -12.09 2.53 -7.74
N THR A 176 -11.99 1.82 -8.86
CA THR A 176 -11.42 0.47 -8.94
C THR A 176 -9.94 0.45 -8.59
N TYR A 177 -9.14 1.38 -9.12
CA TYR A 177 -7.71 1.51 -8.79
C TYR A 177 -7.52 1.73 -7.29
N VAL A 178 -8.18 2.75 -6.73
CA VAL A 178 -8.08 3.11 -5.31
C VAL A 178 -8.52 1.97 -4.40
N SER A 179 -9.66 1.35 -4.71
CA SER A 179 -10.21 0.24 -3.91
C SER A 179 -9.27 -0.96 -3.92
N LYS A 180 -8.71 -1.33 -5.08
CA LYS A 180 -7.79 -2.46 -5.18
C LYS A 180 -6.47 -2.19 -4.45
N THR A 181 -5.91 -0.98 -4.58
CA THR A 181 -4.69 -0.59 -3.84
C THR A 181 -4.89 -0.72 -2.33
N ILE A 182 -6.03 -0.25 -1.81
CA ILE A 182 -6.36 -0.35 -0.38
C ILE A 182 -6.59 -1.81 0.04
N GLU A 183 -7.32 -2.60 -0.76
CA GLU A 183 -7.57 -4.02 -0.50
C GLU A 183 -6.26 -4.81 -0.38
N LEU A 184 -5.32 -4.60 -1.30
CA LEU A 184 -4.01 -5.26 -1.27
C LEU A 184 -3.17 -4.79 -0.08
N TYR A 185 -3.13 -3.48 0.18
CA TYR A 185 -2.43 -2.93 1.33
C TYR A 185 -2.89 -3.56 2.65
N GLN A 186 -4.20 -3.72 2.86
CA GLN A 186 -4.76 -4.27 4.09
C GLN A 186 -4.33 -5.72 4.35
N GLN A 187 -4.02 -6.49 3.30
CA GLN A 187 -3.50 -7.86 3.40
C GLN A 187 -2.00 -7.91 3.74
N LEU A 188 -1.31 -6.77 3.74
CA LEU A 188 0.14 -6.63 3.88
C LEU A 188 0.53 -5.79 5.11
N PRO A 189 0.22 -6.24 6.35
CA PRO A 189 0.54 -5.49 7.57
C PRO A 189 2.04 -5.59 7.92
N THR A 190 2.89 -4.95 7.11
CA THR A 190 4.38 -5.01 7.17
C THR A 190 4.91 -4.83 8.59
N PHE A 191 4.43 -3.81 9.32
CA PHE A 191 4.85 -3.55 10.70
C PHE A 191 4.61 -4.76 11.61
N LYS A 192 3.43 -5.39 11.52
CA LYS A 192 3.07 -6.55 12.36
C LYS A 192 3.97 -7.75 12.05
N TRP A 193 4.27 -7.97 10.77
CA TRP A 193 5.14 -9.08 10.34
C TRP A 193 6.58 -8.89 10.81
N LEU A 194 7.13 -7.68 10.66
CA LEU A 194 8.46 -7.33 11.17
C LEU A 194 8.52 -7.47 12.70
N LYS A 195 7.55 -6.90 13.42
CA LYS A 195 7.46 -6.97 14.89
C LYS A 195 7.39 -8.41 15.39
N ALA A 196 6.65 -9.29 14.72
CA ALA A 196 6.56 -10.71 15.07
C ALA A 196 7.90 -11.47 14.95
N LYS A 197 8.89 -10.89 14.26
CA LYS A 197 10.27 -11.40 14.16
C LYS A 197 11.27 -10.58 14.98
N GLY A 198 10.81 -9.72 15.88
CA GLY A 198 11.67 -8.85 16.71
C GLY A 198 12.27 -7.66 15.95
N ILE A 199 11.82 -7.39 14.73
CA ILE A 199 12.23 -6.24 13.92
C ILE A 199 11.26 -5.10 14.22
N VAL A 200 11.67 -4.19 15.10
CA VAL A 200 10.86 -3.05 15.55
C VAL A 200 11.63 -1.75 15.34
N PRO A 201 10.96 -0.60 15.20
CA PRO A 201 11.69 0.65 15.07
C PRO A 201 12.58 0.91 16.30
N SER A 202 13.84 1.27 16.07
CA SER A 202 14.85 1.54 17.11
C SER A 202 15.83 2.62 16.66
N THR A 203 16.34 3.41 17.60
CA THR A 203 17.40 4.40 17.36
C THR A 203 18.80 3.83 17.52
N THR A 204 18.94 2.62 18.06
CA THR A 204 20.23 1.99 18.38
C THR A 204 20.44 0.64 17.72
N VAL A 205 19.36 -0.09 17.45
CA VAL A 205 19.41 -1.42 16.83
C VAL A 205 19.39 -1.28 15.31
N THR A 206 20.22 -2.06 14.63
CA THR A 206 20.23 -2.18 13.18
C THR A 206 19.93 -3.61 12.76
N TYR A 207 19.57 -3.77 11.48
CA TYR A 207 19.09 -5.02 10.93
C TYR A 207 19.86 -5.48 9.68
N ASN A 208 19.96 -6.79 9.48
CA ASN A 208 20.37 -7.41 8.23
C ASN A 208 19.22 -7.42 7.21
N LEU A 209 19.56 -7.36 5.93
CA LEU A 209 18.59 -7.45 4.84
C LEU A 209 17.84 -8.79 4.86
N THR A 210 18.57 -9.88 5.07
CA THR A 210 18.03 -11.24 5.04
C THR A 210 16.97 -11.47 6.11
N GLN A 211 17.12 -10.92 7.32
CA GLN A 211 16.08 -11.06 8.35
C GLN A 211 14.81 -10.29 8.02
N ILE A 212 14.91 -9.11 7.39
CA ILE A 212 13.75 -8.32 6.93
C ILE A 212 13.02 -9.09 5.84
N GLN A 213 13.75 -9.57 4.82
CA GLN A 213 13.18 -10.37 3.73
C GLN A 213 12.56 -11.69 4.21
N ASN A 214 13.18 -12.37 5.18
CA ASN A 214 12.65 -13.59 5.76
C ASN A 214 11.38 -13.36 6.58
N ALA A 215 11.27 -12.22 7.28
CA ALA A 215 10.06 -11.88 8.03
C ALA A 215 8.82 -11.75 7.13
N VAL A 216 9.03 -11.16 5.95
CA VAL A 216 7.97 -10.97 4.95
C VAL A 216 7.69 -12.23 4.14
N SER A 217 8.74 -12.88 3.60
CA SER A 217 8.58 -14.08 2.77
C SER A 217 7.96 -15.26 3.53
N ALA A 218 8.12 -15.32 4.85
CA ALA A 218 7.41 -16.29 5.70
C ALA A 218 5.87 -16.12 5.69
N LYS A 219 5.34 -15.01 5.17
CA LYS A 219 3.91 -14.70 5.07
C LYS A 219 3.39 -14.77 3.64
N THR A 220 4.20 -14.34 2.67
CA THR A 220 3.80 -14.24 1.26
C THR A 220 4.28 -15.42 0.42
N GLY A 221 5.29 -16.17 0.88
CA GLY A 221 6.01 -17.18 0.10
C GLY A 221 7.09 -16.62 -0.84
N PHE A 222 7.22 -15.30 -0.92
CA PHE A 222 8.14 -14.62 -1.86
C PHE A 222 8.95 -13.52 -1.18
N ILE A 223 10.19 -13.35 -1.63
CA ILE A 223 11.08 -12.29 -1.15
C ILE A 223 10.56 -10.95 -1.66
N PRO A 224 10.26 -9.96 -0.79
CA PRO A 224 9.91 -8.62 -1.24
C PRO A 224 11.14 -7.86 -1.75
N THR A 225 10.92 -6.79 -2.52
CA THR A 225 11.98 -5.79 -2.75
C THR A 225 12.04 -4.85 -1.55
N VAL A 226 13.24 -4.68 -0.98
CA VAL A 226 13.45 -3.83 0.22
C VAL A 226 14.25 -2.59 -0.14
N GLY A 227 13.66 -1.42 0.05
CA GLY A 227 14.29 -0.13 -0.26
C GLY A 227 14.90 0.54 0.95
N CYS A 228 16.13 1.04 0.79
CA CYS A 228 16.75 1.96 1.73
C CYS A 228 17.15 3.26 1.03
N ASN A 229 17.15 4.36 1.76
CA ASN A 229 17.79 5.58 1.31
C ASN A 229 19.33 5.47 1.37
N LYS A 230 20.02 6.51 0.87
CA LYS A 230 21.49 6.53 0.78
C LYS A 230 22.21 6.39 2.13
N GLN A 231 21.55 6.73 3.24
CA GLN A 231 22.09 6.65 4.59
C GLN A 231 21.78 5.32 5.31
N GLY A 232 21.17 4.37 4.58
CA GLY A 232 20.84 3.03 5.08
C GLY A 232 19.57 2.98 5.94
N TYR A 233 18.72 4.01 5.87
CA TYR A 233 17.41 3.96 6.52
C TYR A 233 16.45 3.15 5.65
N LEU A 234 15.80 2.17 6.27
CA LEU A 234 14.74 1.39 5.66
C LEU A 234 13.57 2.33 5.31
N SER A 235 13.19 2.38 4.04
CA SER A 235 12.23 3.34 3.51
C SER A 235 11.08 2.70 2.73
N GLU A 236 11.32 1.58 2.05
CA GLU A 236 10.31 0.99 1.17
C GLU A 236 10.22 -0.54 1.27
N MET A 237 9.03 -1.06 0.99
CA MET A 237 8.74 -2.48 0.87
C MET A 237 7.82 -2.71 -0.34
N TRP A 238 8.26 -3.50 -1.32
CA TRP A 238 7.48 -3.78 -2.53
C TRP A 238 7.08 -5.25 -2.61
N TYR A 239 5.80 -5.47 -2.85
CA TYR A 239 5.16 -6.78 -2.91
C TYR A 239 4.73 -7.07 -4.34
N HIS A 240 5.21 -8.19 -4.86
CA HIS A 240 5.09 -8.55 -6.26
C HIS A 240 3.95 -9.53 -6.50
N TYR A 241 3.21 -9.29 -7.58
CA TYR A 241 2.08 -10.08 -7.99
C TYR A 241 2.04 -10.31 -9.50
N VAL A 242 1.47 -11.43 -9.90
CA VAL A 242 0.82 -11.57 -11.20
C VAL A 242 -0.69 -11.69 -10.97
N VAL A 243 -1.50 -11.40 -11.98
CA VAL A 243 -2.95 -11.30 -11.85
C VAL A 243 -3.63 -12.31 -12.75
N GLN A 244 -4.60 -13.03 -12.19
CA GLN A 244 -5.54 -13.85 -12.93
C GLN A 244 -6.85 -13.07 -13.12
N GLY A 245 -7.13 -12.61 -14.34
CA GLY A 245 -8.29 -11.75 -14.63
C GLY A 245 -7.97 -10.25 -14.60
N SER A 246 -8.95 -9.43 -14.22
CA SER A 246 -8.84 -7.97 -14.15
C SER A 246 -8.26 -7.46 -12.83
N VAL A 247 -7.82 -6.19 -12.77
CA VAL A 247 -7.41 -5.56 -11.51
C VAL A 247 -8.57 -5.48 -10.51
N GLY A 248 -9.80 -5.18 -10.96
CA GLY A 248 -10.93 -5.11 -10.05
C GLY A 248 -11.28 -6.46 -9.43
N THR A 249 -11.75 -7.40 -10.25
CA THR A 249 -12.36 -8.65 -9.77
C THR A 249 -11.44 -9.86 -9.83
N GLY A 250 -10.27 -9.72 -10.45
CA GLY A 250 -9.31 -10.80 -10.59
C GLY A 250 -8.55 -11.12 -9.31
N LYS A 251 -7.78 -12.21 -9.37
CA LYS A 251 -6.99 -12.71 -8.26
C LYS A 251 -5.55 -12.25 -8.40
N PHE A 252 -5.08 -11.47 -7.43
CA PHE A 252 -3.66 -11.15 -7.25
C PHE A 252 -2.96 -12.36 -6.63
N ILE A 253 -1.93 -12.87 -7.30
CA ILE A 253 -1.16 -14.04 -6.91
C ILE A 253 0.27 -13.57 -6.66
N HIS A 254 0.77 -13.76 -5.44
CA HIS A 254 2.16 -13.41 -5.13
C HIS A 254 3.14 -14.04 -6.13
N SER A 255 4.16 -13.27 -6.50
CA SER A 255 5.21 -13.67 -7.44
C SER A 255 6.59 -13.25 -6.92
N ALA A 256 7.63 -13.75 -7.60
CA ALA A 256 8.97 -13.24 -7.41
C ALA A 256 9.10 -11.83 -8.01
N PRO A 257 10.03 -11.01 -7.51
CA PRO A 257 10.37 -9.74 -8.14
C PRO A 257 10.77 -9.90 -9.61
N ASP A 258 10.35 -8.95 -10.43
CA ASP A 258 10.70 -8.75 -11.83
C ASP A 258 12.07 -8.07 -12.04
N GLY A 259 12.76 -7.74 -10.94
CA GLY A 259 14.07 -7.10 -11.00
C GLY A 259 14.86 -7.20 -9.69
N SER A 260 15.52 -6.10 -9.31
CA SER A 260 16.33 -6.04 -8.10
C SER A 260 15.49 -6.35 -6.84
N LYS A 261 16.11 -7.08 -5.91
CA LYS A 261 15.48 -7.48 -4.65
C LYS A 261 15.75 -6.49 -3.51
N SER A 262 16.63 -5.51 -3.70
CA SER A 262 16.98 -4.56 -2.63
C SER A 262 17.83 -3.38 -3.14
N SER A 263 17.66 -2.22 -2.52
CA SER A 263 18.66 -1.13 -2.52
C SER A 263 19.39 -0.97 -1.18
N CYS A 264 19.00 -1.76 -0.16
CA CYS A 264 19.62 -1.76 1.16
C CYS A 264 20.98 -2.47 1.21
N PRO A 265 21.88 -2.07 2.13
CA PRO A 265 23.08 -2.85 2.47
C PRO A 265 22.72 -4.21 3.09
N ALA A 266 23.65 -5.16 3.06
CA ALA A 266 23.44 -6.49 3.63
C ALA A 266 23.21 -6.47 5.16
N THR A 267 23.86 -5.54 5.85
CA THR A 267 23.83 -5.37 7.32
C THR A 267 23.74 -3.90 7.68
N GLY A 268 23.38 -3.59 8.93
CA GLY A 268 23.40 -2.21 9.43
C GLY A 268 22.22 -1.34 8.99
N ILE A 269 21.14 -1.96 8.48
CA ILE A 269 19.92 -1.25 8.08
C ILE A 269 19.26 -0.62 9.29
N LYS A 270 18.92 0.67 9.18
CA LYS A 270 18.30 1.44 10.25
C LYS A 270 16.79 1.46 10.05
N TYR A 271 16.04 0.84 10.95
CA TYR A 271 14.58 0.95 10.99
C TYR A 271 14.21 1.84 12.16
N VAL A 272 13.91 3.12 11.90
CA VAL A 272 13.87 4.17 12.93
C VAL A 272 12.43 4.53 13.31
N PRO A 273 12.12 4.80 14.59
CA PRO A 273 10.78 5.23 14.99
C PRO A 273 10.34 6.50 14.26
N LYS A 274 9.08 6.54 13.83
CA LYS A 274 8.50 7.74 13.25
C LYS A 274 8.55 8.91 14.23
N GLY A 275 8.94 10.08 13.75
CA GLY A 275 9.12 11.30 14.52
C GLY A 275 10.53 11.49 15.05
N THR A 276 11.44 10.54 14.80
CA THR A 276 12.86 10.68 15.18
C THR A 276 13.53 11.70 14.25
N ALA A 277 14.10 12.75 14.82
CA ALA A 277 14.88 13.73 14.07
C ALA A 277 16.13 13.08 13.45
N ILE A 278 16.40 13.38 12.18
CA ILE A 278 17.65 12.98 11.52
C ILE A 278 18.75 13.95 11.98
N PRO A 279 19.88 13.47 12.54
CA PRO A 279 21.02 14.33 12.82
C PRO A 279 21.50 15.02 11.53
N PRO A 280 21.93 16.29 11.59
CA PRO A 280 22.57 16.93 10.44
C PRO A 280 23.71 16.06 9.91
N ALA A 281 23.79 15.94 8.58
CA ALA A 281 24.82 15.19 7.88
C ALA A 281 26.22 15.79 8.12
#